data_AF-A0A7S3XQI7-F1
#
_entry.id   AF-A0A7S3XQI7-F1
#
_cell.length_a   1.000
_cell.length_b   1.000
_cell.length_c   1.000
_cell.angle_alpha   90.00
_cell.angle_beta   90.00
_cell.angle_gamma   90.00
#
_symmetry.space_group_name_H-M   'P 1'
#
loop_
_entity.id
_entity.type
_entity.pdbx_description
1 polymer ?
#
loop_
_entity_poly.entity_id
_entity_poly.type
_entity_poly.pdbx_seq_one_letter_code
_entity_poly.pdbx_strand_id
1 'polypeptide(L)'
;LSLSLSCLLVLGGVRQTTQPLAMMLKDLFTELTVQWILGLTVIYSTSNYVFKKSGPFKTKPGVAAHQLCALFCILYCAYYGATLWFFGGMIEVEDRLYQNIGPAEKLIKINLAFQTFDFVTTFLDKQMHQRSIMLAHHFVAGSCAFLSVYHATYLHYYMVFYTGCSEISTVPLVFVDLFKYFPKVGEKVPTFDLICKALFAILFIVFRVVLWPIVTFSYYKESFYSVMDGTAHSVPVVMYFITFGFALTLLQQYWGIKVLKAIGAILFPSKEDGAAGNKKGN
;
A
#
# COMPACT_ATOMS: atom_id res chain seq x y z
N LEU A 1 -11.42 -46.02 26.88
CA LEU A 1 -11.95 -45.99 25.51
C LEU A 1 -13.39 -45.50 25.54
N SER A 2 -13.62 -44.21 25.29
CA SER A 2 -14.91 -43.67 24.82
C SER A 2 -14.72 -42.19 24.49
N LEU A 3 -14.18 -41.93 23.29
CA LEU A 3 -14.30 -40.63 22.64
C LEU A 3 -15.79 -40.40 22.40
N SER A 4 -16.40 -39.50 23.16
CA SER A 4 -17.78 -39.10 22.94
C SER A 4 -17.87 -38.23 21.69
N LEU A 5 -18.86 -38.58 20.88
CA LEU A 5 -19.19 -38.11 19.55
C LEU A 5 -19.78 -36.68 19.55
N SER A 6 -19.22 -35.76 20.36
CA SER A 6 -19.75 -34.40 20.55
C SER A 6 -18.93 -33.32 19.83
N CYS A 7 -17.81 -33.68 19.18
CA CYS A 7 -16.96 -32.73 18.46
C CYS A 7 -17.34 -32.56 16.97
N LEU A 8 -18.43 -33.18 16.50
CA LEU A 8 -18.84 -33.18 15.09
C LEU A 8 -20.14 -32.39 14.80
N LEU A 9 -20.69 -31.69 15.79
CA LEU A 9 -21.98 -30.98 15.67
C LEU A 9 -21.92 -29.47 16.00
N VAL A 10 -20.79 -28.82 15.73
CA VAL A 10 -20.70 -27.33 15.60
C VAL A 10 -20.43 -26.92 14.14
N LEU A 11 -20.88 -27.75 13.19
CA LEU A 11 -20.97 -27.43 11.76
C LEU A 11 -22.43 -27.38 11.27
N GLY A 12 -23.40 -27.33 12.20
CA GLY A 12 -24.83 -27.26 11.92
C GLY A 12 -25.33 -25.82 11.81
N GLY A 13 -24.93 -25.13 10.75
CA GLY A 13 -25.40 -23.78 10.48
C GLY A 13 -25.05 -23.22 9.09
N VAL A 14 -24.51 -24.05 8.18
CA VAL A 14 -24.41 -23.65 6.78
C VAL A 14 -25.77 -23.91 6.15
N ARG A 15 -26.64 -22.91 6.18
CA ARG A 15 -27.66 -22.79 5.13
C ARG A 15 -26.88 -22.74 3.82
N GLN A 16 -26.78 -23.87 3.11
CA GLN A 16 -26.45 -23.89 1.70
C GLN A 16 -27.58 -23.18 0.98
N THR A 17 -27.55 -21.85 0.98
CA THR A 17 -28.25 -21.08 -0.03
C THR A 17 -27.54 -21.42 -1.33
N THR A 18 -28.13 -22.29 -2.14
CA THR A 18 -27.81 -22.46 -3.55
C THR A 18 -28.19 -21.16 -4.26
N GLN A 19 -27.45 -20.09 -3.99
CA GLN A 19 -27.53 -18.90 -4.80
C GLN A 19 -27.15 -19.32 -6.22
N PRO A 20 -27.96 -18.97 -7.23
CA PRO A 20 -27.62 -19.26 -8.62
C PRO A 20 -26.21 -18.72 -8.92
N LEU A 21 -25.38 -19.47 -9.65
CA LEU A 21 -24.03 -19.03 -10.02
C LEU A 21 -24.01 -17.61 -10.61
N ALA A 22 -25.05 -17.25 -11.39
CA ALA A 22 -25.22 -15.92 -11.94
C ALA A 22 -25.35 -14.81 -10.87
N MET A 23 -26.00 -15.11 -9.73
CA MET A 23 -26.13 -14.19 -8.60
C MET A 23 -24.81 -14.05 -7.84
N MET A 24 -24.12 -15.17 -7.57
CA MET A 24 -22.78 -15.13 -6.95
C MET A 24 -21.76 -14.38 -7.81
N LEU A 25 -21.78 -14.59 -9.13
CA LEU A 25 -20.92 -13.85 -10.05
C LEU A 25 -21.29 -12.37 -10.09
N LYS A 26 -22.58 -12.04 -10.09
CA LYS A 26 -23.03 -10.65 -10.00
C LYS A 26 -22.51 -9.99 -8.73
N ASP A 27 -22.67 -10.63 -7.58
CA ASP A 27 -22.22 -10.11 -6.30
C ASP A 27 -20.70 -9.91 -6.28
N LEU A 28 -19.94 -10.87 -6.83
CA LEU A 28 -18.50 -10.77 -7.01
C LEU A 28 -18.09 -9.59 -7.91
N PHE A 29 -18.74 -9.40 -9.06
CA PHE A 29 -18.42 -8.29 -9.98
C PHE A 29 -18.95 -6.93 -9.51
N THR A 30 -19.92 -6.91 -8.58
CA THR A 30 -20.36 -5.69 -7.91
C THR A 30 -19.48 -5.30 -6.73
N GLU A 31 -18.61 -6.20 -6.28
CA GLU A 31 -17.68 -5.93 -5.20
C GLU A 31 -16.63 -4.91 -5.67
N LEU A 32 -16.44 -3.86 -4.89
CA LEU A 32 -15.60 -2.71 -5.23
C LEU A 32 -14.13 -3.10 -5.42
N THR A 33 -13.57 -3.95 -4.55
CA THR A 33 -12.21 -4.48 -4.71
C THR A 33 -12.05 -5.19 -6.06
N VAL A 34 -12.99 -6.04 -6.46
CA VAL A 34 -12.96 -6.74 -7.76
C VAL A 34 -13.03 -5.76 -8.94
N GLN A 35 -13.91 -4.76 -8.89
CA GLN A 35 -14.03 -3.75 -9.95
C GLN A 35 -12.72 -2.98 -10.15
N TRP A 36 -12.05 -2.60 -9.06
CA TRP A 36 -10.76 -1.92 -9.13
C TRP A 36 -9.64 -2.83 -9.64
N ILE A 37 -9.61 -4.11 -9.25
CA ILE A 37 -8.64 -5.08 -9.82
C ILE A 37 -8.83 -5.19 -11.34
N LEU A 38 -10.08 -5.33 -11.80
CA LEU A 38 -10.38 -5.42 -13.24
C LEU A 38 -10.00 -4.13 -13.97
N GLY A 39 -10.35 -2.96 -13.42
CA GLY A 39 -9.99 -1.66 -13.97
C GLY A 39 -8.47 -1.49 -14.11
N LEU A 40 -7.71 -1.79 -13.06
CA LEU A 40 -6.24 -1.75 -13.08
C LEU A 40 -5.66 -2.76 -14.08
N THR A 41 -6.27 -3.94 -14.23
CA THR A 41 -5.86 -4.95 -15.22
C THR A 41 -6.08 -4.47 -16.66
N VAL A 42 -7.19 -3.78 -16.92
CA VAL A 42 -7.47 -3.17 -18.24
C VAL A 42 -6.49 -2.04 -18.52
N ILE A 43 -6.25 -1.13 -17.58
CA ILE A 43 -5.28 -0.04 -17.72
C ILE A 43 -3.89 -0.62 -17.99
N TYR A 44 -3.47 -1.63 -17.24
CA TYR A 44 -2.18 -2.28 -17.41
C TYR A 44 -2.05 -2.90 -18.82
N SER A 45 -3.04 -3.70 -19.22
CA SER A 45 -2.97 -4.45 -20.48
C SER A 45 -2.97 -3.52 -21.69
N THR A 46 -3.84 -2.51 -21.68
CA THR A 46 -3.92 -1.51 -22.76
C THR A 46 -2.64 -0.66 -22.82
N SER A 47 -2.16 -0.16 -21.69
CA SER A 47 -0.95 0.68 -21.63
C SER A 47 0.31 -0.10 -22.00
N ASN A 48 0.44 -1.34 -21.53
CA ASN A 48 1.54 -2.22 -21.90
C ASN A 48 1.55 -2.51 -23.41
N TYR A 49 0.37 -2.72 -24.02
CA TYR A 49 0.26 -2.89 -25.47
C TYR A 49 0.69 -1.62 -26.23
N VAL A 50 0.27 -0.44 -25.78
CA VAL A 50 0.66 0.84 -26.39
C VAL A 50 2.17 1.10 -26.24
N PHE A 51 2.72 0.96 -25.03
CA PHE A 51 4.13 1.20 -24.75
C PHE A 51 5.07 0.22 -25.47
N LYS A 52 4.61 -0.99 -25.81
CA LYS A 52 5.36 -1.94 -26.66
C LYS A 52 5.59 -1.43 -28.08
N LYS A 53 4.69 -0.61 -28.63
CA LYS A 53 4.75 -0.21 -30.04
C LYS A 53 5.79 0.89 -30.29
N SER A 54 5.80 1.93 -29.45
CA SER A 54 6.60 3.12 -29.69
C SER A 54 6.81 3.94 -28.42
N GLY A 55 7.78 4.86 -28.49
CA GLY A 55 8.03 5.84 -27.44
C GLY A 55 9.09 5.40 -26.43
N PRO A 56 9.34 6.22 -25.40
CA PRO A 56 10.46 6.06 -24.49
C PRO A 56 10.33 4.83 -23.57
N PHE A 57 9.13 4.26 -23.46
CA PHE A 57 8.83 3.14 -22.55
C PHE A 57 8.98 1.76 -23.19
N LYS A 58 9.32 1.68 -24.49
CA LYS A 58 9.40 0.44 -25.25
C LYS A 58 10.39 -0.60 -24.69
N THR A 59 11.39 -0.15 -23.96
CA THR A 59 12.40 -1.04 -23.33
C THR A 59 11.82 -1.86 -22.17
N LYS A 60 10.86 -1.31 -21.42
CA LYS A 60 10.24 -1.94 -20.24
C LYS A 60 8.74 -1.61 -20.13
N PRO A 61 7.94 -1.96 -21.14
CA PRO A 61 6.56 -1.48 -21.25
C PRO A 61 5.66 -1.97 -20.11
N GLY A 62 5.92 -3.17 -19.57
CA GLY A 62 5.22 -3.69 -18.39
C GLY A 62 5.48 -2.86 -17.14
N VAL A 63 6.72 -2.43 -16.92
CA VAL A 63 7.09 -1.56 -15.80
C VAL A 63 6.42 -0.18 -15.93
N ALA A 64 6.43 0.42 -17.12
CA ALA A 64 5.74 1.69 -17.34
C ALA A 64 4.22 1.59 -17.14
N ALA A 65 3.60 0.52 -17.65
CA ALA A 65 2.17 0.28 -17.45
C ALA A 65 1.82 0.05 -15.96
N HIS A 66 2.67 -0.67 -15.23
CA HIS A 66 2.54 -0.85 -13.80
C HIS A 66 2.60 0.49 -13.05
N GLN A 67 3.59 1.34 -13.35
CA GLN A 67 3.71 2.68 -12.73
C GLN A 67 2.49 3.56 -13.01
N LEU A 68 1.87 3.45 -14.21
CA LEU A 68 0.63 4.16 -14.50
C LEU A 68 -0.55 3.67 -13.65
N CYS A 69 -0.70 2.35 -13.49
CA CYS A 69 -1.71 1.78 -12.60
C CYS A 69 -1.49 2.21 -11.14
N ALA A 70 -0.24 2.18 -10.68
CA ALA A 70 0.13 2.65 -9.35
C ALA A 70 -0.23 4.13 -9.18
N LEU A 71 0.17 5.01 -10.11
CA LEU A 71 -0.16 6.44 -10.05
C LEU A 71 -1.67 6.67 -9.89
N PHE A 72 -2.49 6.01 -10.71
CA PHE A 72 -3.93 6.19 -10.68
C PHE A 72 -4.54 5.81 -9.32
N CYS A 73 -4.19 4.64 -8.80
CA CYS A 73 -4.77 4.16 -7.54
C CYS A 73 -4.20 4.89 -6.31
N ILE A 74 -2.88 5.08 -6.27
CA ILE A 74 -2.20 5.77 -5.17
C ILE A 74 -2.64 7.24 -5.10
N LEU A 75 -2.83 7.91 -6.23
CA LEU A 75 -3.34 9.29 -6.22
C LEU A 75 -4.76 9.36 -5.63
N TYR A 76 -5.64 8.42 -6.00
CA TYR A 76 -6.98 8.33 -5.40
C TYR A 76 -6.89 8.08 -3.88
N CYS A 77 -6.10 7.10 -3.46
CA CYS A 77 -5.93 6.74 -2.06
C CYS A 77 -5.37 7.91 -1.24
N ALA A 78 -4.34 8.57 -1.75
CA ALA A 78 -3.72 9.74 -1.13
C ALA A 78 -4.70 10.89 -0.97
N TYR A 79 -5.41 11.25 -2.05
CA TYR A 79 -6.39 12.34 -2.03
C TYR A 79 -7.56 12.04 -1.09
N TYR A 80 -8.21 10.89 -1.27
CA TYR A 80 -9.40 10.53 -0.52
C TYR A 80 -9.07 10.27 0.95
N GLY A 81 -7.96 9.59 1.23
CA GLY A 81 -7.48 9.35 2.59
C GLY A 81 -7.04 10.61 3.32
N ALA A 82 -6.31 11.52 2.67
CA ALA A 82 -5.99 12.82 3.25
C ALA A 82 -7.27 13.62 3.57
N THR A 83 -8.25 13.58 2.67
CA THR A 83 -9.53 14.26 2.86
C THR A 83 -10.25 13.72 4.09
N LEU A 84 -10.36 12.39 4.21
CA LEU A 84 -10.97 11.76 5.37
C LEU A 84 -10.20 12.08 6.66
N TRP A 85 -8.88 11.90 6.67
CA TRP A 85 -8.06 12.06 7.86
C TRP A 85 -8.05 13.49 8.42
N PHE A 86 -7.87 14.49 7.54
CA PHE A 86 -7.72 15.88 7.97
C PHE A 86 -9.04 16.66 8.02
N PHE A 87 -10.04 16.26 7.23
CA PHE A 87 -11.29 17.03 7.06
C PHE A 87 -12.57 16.20 7.24
N GLY A 88 -12.47 14.88 7.39
CA GLY A 88 -13.62 13.97 7.47
C GLY A 88 -14.16 13.70 8.88
N GLY A 89 -13.81 14.52 9.87
CA GLY A 89 -14.29 14.35 11.25
C GLY A 89 -13.73 13.14 11.98
N MET A 90 -12.63 12.54 11.50
CA MET A 90 -12.07 11.31 12.09
C MET A 90 -11.80 11.47 13.59
N ILE A 91 -11.38 12.65 14.04
CA ILE A 91 -11.10 12.94 15.46
C ILE A 91 -12.29 12.62 16.38
N GLU A 92 -13.51 12.73 15.87
CA GLU A 92 -14.79 12.51 16.59
C GLU A 92 -15.16 11.02 16.73
N VAL A 93 -14.43 10.11 16.08
CA VAL A 93 -14.65 8.66 16.20
C VAL A 93 -14.31 8.21 17.63
N GLU A 94 -15.34 7.74 18.35
CA GLU A 94 -15.23 7.26 19.73
C GLU A 94 -14.57 5.88 19.79
N ASP A 95 -15.08 4.90 19.03
CA ASP A 95 -14.50 3.56 18.94
C ASP A 95 -13.59 3.45 17.70
N ARG A 96 -12.32 3.76 17.91
CA ARG A 96 -11.31 3.75 16.84
C ARG A 96 -10.86 2.34 16.44
N LEU A 97 -11.21 1.31 17.21
CA LEU A 97 -10.82 -0.06 16.91
C LEU A 97 -11.88 -0.78 16.08
N TYR A 98 -13.17 -0.64 16.42
CA TYR A 98 -14.21 -1.49 15.84
C TYR A 98 -15.37 -0.75 15.16
N GLN A 99 -15.42 0.59 15.22
CA GLN A 99 -16.45 1.33 14.52
C GLN A 99 -16.32 1.14 13.01
N ASN A 100 -17.40 0.68 12.36
CA ASN A 100 -17.47 0.69 10.91
C ASN A 100 -17.59 2.14 10.41
N ILE A 101 -16.55 2.60 9.74
CA ILE A 101 -16.55 3.87 9.02
C ILE A 101 -16.67 3.58 7.52
N GLY A 102 -17.87 3.72 6.96
CA GLY A 102 -18.15 3.39 5.54
C GLY A 102 -17.20 4.07 4.54
N PRO A 103 -16.87 5.38 4.70
CA PRO A 103 -15.85 6.02 3.87
C PRO A 103 -14.45 5.38 3.98
N ALA A 104 -14.06 4.93 5.18
CA ALA A 104 -12.80 4.22 5.38
C ALA A 104 -12.84 2.83 4.73
N GLU A 105 -13.94 2.09 4.89
CA GLU A 105 -14.13 0.78 4.25
C GLU A 105 -13.94 0.88 2.73
N LYS A 106 -14.53 1.90 2.10
CA LYS A 106 -14.34 2.18 0.66
C LYS A 106 -12.87 2.39 0.31
N LEU A 107 -12.15 3.22 1.07
CA LEU A 107 -10.72 3.49 0.85
C LEU A 107 -9.90 2.20 1.00
N ILE A 108 -10.16 1.40 2.04
CA ILE A 108 -9.45 0.16 2.34
C ILE A 108 -9.69 -0.89 1.25
N LYS A 109 -10.93 -1.02 0.76
CA LYS A 109 -11.26 -1.92 -0.37
C LYS A 109 -10.52 -1.56 -1.66
N ILE A 110 -10.36 -0.26 -1.94
CA ILE A 110 -9.61 0.23 -3.10
C ILE A 110 -8.11 -0.03 -2.92
N ASN A 111 -7.57 0.22 -1.72
CA ASN A 111 -6.17 -0.09 -1.42
C ASN A 111 -5.91 -1.60 -1.51
N LEU A 112 -6.81 -2.45 -1.00
CA LEU A 112 -6.73 -3.90 -1.12
C LEU A 112 -6.67 -4.35 -2.59
N ALA A 113 -7.47 -3.72 -3.46
CA ALA A 113 -7.45 -4.00 -4.90
C ALA A 113 -6.07 -3.68 -5.49
N PHE A 114 -5.50 -2.54 -5.10
CA PHE A 114 -4.15 -2.17 -5.51
C PHE A 114 -3.09 -3.12 -4.98
N GLN A 115 -3.08 -3.46 -3.68
CA GLN A 115 -2.11 -4.40 -3.11
C GLN A 115 -2.16 -5.75 -3.80
N THR A 116 -3.37 -6.23 -4.14
CA THR A 116 -3.56 -7.48 -4.87
C THR A 116 -3.00 -7.39 -6.30
N PHE A 117 -3.36 -6.33 -7.04
CA PHE A 117 -2.85 -6.09 -8.38
C PHE A 117 -1.33 -5.91 -8.41
N ASP A 118 -0.78 -5.12 -7.49
CA ASP A 118 0.65 -4.85 -7.38
C ASP A 118 1.41 -6.13 -7.03
N PHE A 119 0.95 -6.89 -6.03
CA PHE A 119 1.54 -8.19 -5.69
C PHE A 119 1.62 -9.12 -6.90
N VAL A 120 0.52 -9.28 -7.65
CA VAL A 120 0.49 -10.16 -8.82
C VAL A 120 1.42 -9.65 -9.92
N THR A 121 1.38 -8.36 -10.26
CA THR A 121 2.21 -7.81 -11.33
C THR A 121 3.70 -7.80 -10.97
N THR A 122 4.04 -7.49 -9.72
CA THR A 122 5.41 -7.58 -9.17
C THR A 122 5.89 -9.04 -9.08
N PHE A 123 4.97 -9.99 -8.84
CA PHE A 123 5.30 -11.41 -8.87
C PHE A 123 5.60 -11.88 -10.29
N LEU A 124 4.86 -11.40 -11.29
CA LEU A 124 5.04 -11.82 -12.68
C LEU A 124 6.22 -11.12 -13.38
N ASP A 125 6.46 -9.84 -13.09
CA ASP A 125 7.53 -9.06 -13.72
C ASP A 125 8.85 -9.12 -12.91
N LYS A 126 9.79 -9.94 -13.41
CA LYS A 126 11.11 -10.11 -12.80
C LYS A 126 11.99 -8.86 -12.86
N GLN A 127 11.60 -7.82 -13.60
CA GLN A 127 12.36 -6.56 -13.72
C GLN A 127 12.05 -5.56 -12.60
N MET A 128 11.09 -5.86 -11.72
CA MET A 128 10.73 -5.01 -10.59
C MET A 128 11.87 -4.94 -9.55
N HIS A 129 12.13 -3.72 -9.08
CA HIS A 129 13.22 -3.42 -8.16
C HIS A 129 12.84 -3.86 -6.75
N GLN A 130 13.80 -4.42 -6.01
CA GLN A 130 13.57 -4.95 -4.65
C GLN A 130 12.38 -5.93 -4.57
N ARG A 131 12.14 -6.70 -5.64
CA ARG A 131 10.96 -7.57 -5.81
C ARG A 131 10.56 -8.38 -4.58
N SER A 132 11.51 -9.02 -3.88
CA SER A 132 11.19 -9.84 -2.70
C SER A 132 10.61 -9.03 -1.54
N ILE A 133 11.20 -7.87 -1.22
CA ILE A 133 10.72 -7.03 -0.12
C ILE A 133 9.38 -6.37 -0.47
N MET A 134 9.19 -6.00 -1.74
CA MET A 134 7.93 -5.43 -2.22
C MET A 134 6.82 -6.48 -2.20
N LEU A 135 7.08 -7.71 -2.63
CA LEU A 135 6.10 -8.80 -2.52
C LEU A 135 5.68 -9.06 -1.07
N ALA A 136 6.64 -9.11 -0.14
CA ALA A 136 6.32 -9.25 1.28
C ALA A 136 5.51 -8.05 1.80
N HIS A 137 5.89 -6.83 1.42
CA HIS A 137 5.18 -5.61 1.77
C HIS A 137 3.73 -5.62 1.28
N HIS A 138 3.49 -5.87 -0.02
CA HIS A 138 2.15 -5.88 -0.61
C HIS A 138 1.29 -7.01 -0.06
N PHE A 139 1.89 -8.19 0.19
CA PHE A 139 1.17 -9.30 0.83
C PHE A 139 0.67 -8.90 2.22
N VAL A 140 1.55 -8.34 3.07
CA VAL A 140 1.22 -7.94 4.42
C VAL A 140 0.27 -6.73 4.46
N ALA A 141 0.46 -5.74 3.59
CA ALA A 141 -0.45 -4.59 3.50
C ALA A 141 -1.84 -5.03 3.01
N GLY A 142 -1.89 -5.90 1.99
CA GLY A 142 -3.11 -6.48 1.47
C GLY A 142 -3.84 -7.34 2.49
N SER A 143 -3.15 -8.19 3.24
CA SER A 143 -3.78 -8.99 4.29
C SER A 143 -4.35 -8.15 5.43
N CYS A 144 -3.66 -7.08 5.85
CA CYS A 144 -4.20 -6.12 6.82
C CYS A 144 -5.46 -5.44 6.28
N ALA A 145 -5.47 -4.99 5.02
CA ALA A 145 -6.64 -4.40 4.39
C ALA A 145 -7.82 -5.40 4.29
N PHE A 146 -7.53 -6.65 3.94
CA PHE A 146 -8.52 -7.72 3.89
C PHE A 146 -9.14 -8.00 5.26
N LEU A 147 -8.31 -8.19 6.30
CA LEU A 147 -8.79 -8.47 7.65
C LEU A 147 -9.58 -7.30 8.25
N SER A 148 -9.18 -6.07 7.93
CA SER A 148 -9.85 -4.85 8.35
C SER A 148 -11.30 -4.82 7.86
N VAL A 149 -11.55 -5.20 6.60
CA VAL A 149 -12.87 -5.10 5.96
C VAL A 149 -13.71 -6.37 6.11
N TYR A 150 -13.14 -7.56 5.85
CA TYR A 150 -13.94 -8.76 5.60
C TYR A 150 -14.03 -9.74 6.78
N HIS A 151 -13.14 -9.62 7.76
CA HIS A 151 -13.10 -10.59 8.87
C HIS A 151 -13.61 -10.01 10.19
N ALA A 152 -13.17 -8.81 10.57
CA ALA A 152 -13.40 -8.32 11.93
C ALA A 152 -13.98 -6.90 12.02
N THR A 153 -14.10 -6.16 10.91
CA THR A 153 -14.33 -4.70 10.94
C THR A 153 -13.40 -4.06 11.96
N TYR A 154 -12.10 -4.03 11.63
CA TYR A 154 -11.05 -3.69 12.60
C TYR A 154 -10.14 -2.59 12.06
N LEU A 155 -9.84 -1.60 12.90
CA LEU A 155 -8.98 -0.45 12.62
C LEU A 155 -9.42 0.43 11.44
N HIS A 156 -10.72 0.50 11.10
CA HIS A 156 -11.18 1.39 10.02
C HIS A 156 -10.65 2.82 10.21
N TYR A 157 -10.66 3.32 11.46
CA TYR A 157 -10.10 4.63 11.81
C TYR A 157 -8.63 4.77 11.39
N TYR A 158 -7.77 3.89 11.91
CA TYR A 158 -6.32 3.95 11.68
C TYR A 158 -5.94 3.60 10.25
N MET A 159 -6.70 2.74 9.60
CA MET A 159 -6.47 2.33 8.23
C MET A 159 -6.65 3.47 7.23
N VAL A 160 -7.40 4.53 7.55
CA VAL A 160 -7.44 5.75 6.71
C VAL A 160 -6.05 6.37 6.58
N PHE A 161 -5.27 6.39 7.66
CA PHE A 161 -3.88 6.86 7.61
C PHE A 161 -3.02 5.89 6.80
N TYR A 162 -3.07 4.59 7.11
CA TYR A 162 -2.19 3.61 6.49
C TYR A 162 -2.44 3.40 5.00
N THR A 163 -3.70 3.37 4.58
CA THR A 163 -4.09 3.14 3.18
C THR A 163 -4.27 4.42 2.39
N GLY A 164 -4.21 5.58 3.05
CA GLY A 164 -4.50 6.89 2.47
C GLY A 164 -3.39 7.90 2.69
N CYS A 165 -3.29 8.50 3.89
CA CYS A 165 -2.31 9.56 4.16
C CYS A 165 -0.87 9.12 3.88
N SER A 166 -0.53 7.88 4.22
CA SER A 166 0.79 7.34 3.99
C SER A 166 1.14 7.30 2.49
N GLU A 167 0.13 7.20 1.61
CA GLU A 167 0.29 7.18 0.16
C GLU A 167 0.59 8.55 -0.47
N ILE A 168 0.44 9.64 0.29
CA ILE A 168 0.83 10.99 -0.18
C ILE A 168 2.30 11.03 -0.59
N SER A 169 3.19 10.36 0.17
CA SER A 169 4.61 10.25 -0.22
C SER A 169 4.83 9.35 -1.42
N THR A 170 3.94 8.40 -1.68
CA THR A 170 4.08 7.44 -2.79
C THR A 170 3.76 8.09 -4.15
N VAL A 171 2.91 9.13 -4.18
CA VAL A 171 2.60 9.86 -5.44
C VAL A 171 3.86 10.40 -6.14
N PRO A 172 4.75 11.20 -5.51
CA PRO A 172 6.00 11.61 -6.15
C PRO A 172 6.96 10.43 -6.36
N LEU A 173 6.94 9.40 -5.49
CA LEU A 173 7.79 8.22 -5.64
C LEU A 173 7.56 7.49 -6.97
N VAL A 174 6.30 7.39 -7.42
CA VAL A 174 5.96 6.76 -8.72
C VAL A 174 6.73 7.40 -9.87
N PHE A 175 6.89 8.73 -9.86
CA PHE A 175 7.69 9.43 -10.87
C PHE A 175 9.19 9.22 -10.68
N VAL A 176 9.69 9.21 -9.43
CA VAL A 176 11.09 8.91 -9.13
C VAL A 176 11.46 7.52 -9.64
N ASP A 177 10.62 6.51 -9.41
CA ASP A 177 10.82 5.16 -9.91
C ASP A 177 10.70 5.10 -11.43
N LEU A 178 9.72 5.79 -12.04
CA LEU A 178 9.63 5.89 -13.49
C LEU A 178 10.92 6.43 -14.11
N PHE A 179 11.49 7.52 -13.59
CA PHE A 179 12.73 8.08 -14.12
C PHE A 179 13.96 7.21 -13.84
N LYS A 180 13.97 6.43 -12.75
CA LYS A 180 14.99 5.42 -12.50
C LYS A 180 14.95 4.29 -13.53
N TYR A 181 13.76 3.87 -13.96
CA TYR A 181 13.60 2.86 -15.00
C TYR A 181 13.84 3.40 -16.42
N PHE A 182 13.52 4.67 -16.65
CA PHE A 182 13.65 5.34 -17.94
C PHE A 182 14.44 6.66 -17.83
N PRO A 183 15.77 6.61 -17.61
CA PRO A 183 16.59 7.80 -17.37
C PRO A 183 16.47 8.87 -18.46
N LYS A 184 16.41 8.45 -19.74
CA LYS A 184 16.22 9.35 -20.89
C LYS A 184 14.92 10.17 -20.84
N VAL A 185 13.92 9.72 -20.08
CA VAL A 185 12.70 10.51 -19.85
C VAL A 185 12.97 11.56 -18.79
N GLY A 186 13.60 11.19 -17.67
CA GLY A 186 13.99 12.13 -16.61
C GLY A 186 14.94 13.22 -17.10
N GLU A 187 15.91 12.88 -17.95
CA GLU A 187 16.85 13.82 -18.59
C GLU A 187 16.16 14.90 -19.43
N LYS A 188 14.96 14.63 -19.96
CA LYS A 188 14.16 15.62 -20.71
C LYS A 188 13.38 16.57 -19.82
N VAL A 189 13.14 16.19 -18.57
CA VAL A 189 12.39 16.99 -17.58
C VAL A 189 13.14 17.07 -16.24
N PRO A 190 14.42 17.50 -16.23
CA PRO A 190 15.30 17.37 -15.07
C PRO A 190 14.79 18.14 -13.84
N THR A 191 14.15 19.30 -14.06
CA THR A 191 13.52 20.08 -12.98
C THR A 191 12.37 19.31 -12.32
N PHE A 192 11.52 18.65 -13.11
CA PHE A 192 10.42 17.87 -12.58
C PHE A 192 10.90 16.62 -11.84
N ASP A 193 11.90 15.92 -12.37
CA ASP A 193 12.57 14.81 -11.68
C ASP A 193 13.14 15.25 -10.31
N LEU A 194 13.84 16.39 -10.27
CA LEU A 194 14.36 16.96 -9.02
C LEU A 194 13.24 17.31 -8.03
N ILE A 195 12.16 17.94 -8.49
CA ILE A 195 11.00 18.27 -7.65
C ILE A 195 10.38 16.99 -7.07
N CYS A 196 10.15 15.96 -7.90
CA CYS A 196 9.60 14.69 -7.44
C CYS A 196 10.49 14.02 -6.39
N LYS A 197 11.82 14.01 -6.58
CA LYS A 197 12.78 13.50 -5.59
C LYS A 197 12.72 14.27 -4.27
N ALA A 198 12.71 15.60 -4.34
CA ALA A 198 12.65 16.45 -3.15
C ALA A 198 11.32 16.27 -2.39
N LEU A 199 10.19 16.31 -3.11
CA LEU A 199 8.86 16.11 -2.53
C LEU A 199 8.73 14.71 -1.92
N PHE A 200 9.17 13.67 -2.63
CA PHE A 200 9.19 12.31 -2.09
C PHE A 200 9.95 12.26 -0.78
N ALA A 201 11.18 12.79 -0.75
CA ALA A 201 12.01 12.75 0.44
C ALA A 201 11.34 13.45 1.64
N ILE A 202 10.84 14.67 1.45
CA ILE A 202 10.17 15.44 2.51
C ILE A 202 8.92 14.72 3.00
N LEU A 203 8.03 14.32 2.07
CA LEU A 203 6.77 13.68 2.41
C LEU A 203 6.98 12.30 3.05
N PHE A 204 7.99 11.54 2.62
CA PHE A 204 8.32 10.25 3.21
C PHE A 204 8.76 10.43 4.67
N ILE A 205 9.60 11.41 4.97
CA ILE A 205 9.99 11.69 6.36
C ILE A 205 8.77 12.08 7.19
N VAL A 206 7.94 13.00 6.71
CA VAL A 206 6.75 13.45 7.46
C VAL A 206 5.77 12.29 7.69
N PHE A 207 5.29 11.65 6.63
CA PHE A 207 4.21 10.67 6.74
C PHE A 207 4.67 9.29 7.19
N ARG A 208 5.84 8.81 6.75
CA ARG A 208 6.29 7.43 7.00
C ARG A 208 7.29 7.32 8.15
N VAL A 209 8.12 8.33 8.40
CA VAL A 209 9.12 8.29 9.49
C VAL A 209 8.59 8.91 10.78
N VAL A 210 7.86 10.03 10.72
CA VAL A 210 7.37 10.76 11.90
C VAL A 210 5.93 10.38 12.25
N LEU A 211 4.97 10.62 11.36
CA LEU A 211 3.55 10.40 11.67
C LEU A 211 3.20 8.93 11.83
N TRP A 212 3.76 8.04 11.00
CA TRP A 212 3.45 6.62 11.06
C TRP A 212 3.73 5.99 12.44
N PRO A 213 4.92 6.14 13.07
CA PRO A 213 5.13 5.63 14.42
C PRO A 213 4.19 6.21 15.48
N ILE A 214 3.82 7.50 15.36
CA ILE A 214 2.89 8.15 16.29
C ILE A 214 1.51 7.48 16.21
N VAL A 215 0.97 7.36 14.99
CA VAL A 215 -0.31 6.69 14.73
C VAL A 215 -0.25 5.22 15.14
N THR A 216 0.89 4.57 14.87
CA THR A 216 1.14 3.17 15.24
C THR A 216 1.10 2.95 16.74
N PHE A 217 1.75 3.84 17.50
CA PHE A 217 1.75 3.78 18.95
C PHE A 217 0.34 3.94 19.53
N SER A 218 -0.47 4.86 18.99
CA SER A 218 -1.86 5.04 19.41
C SER A 218 -2.69 3.77 19.22
N TYR A 219 -2.65 3.14 18.03
CA TYR A 219 -3.43 1.92 17.83
C TYR A 219 -2.89 0.74 18.65
N TYR A 220 -1.57 0.64 18.86
CA TYR A 220 -1.01 -0.39 19.74
C TYR A 220 -1.53 -0.28 21.16
N LYS A 221 -1.49 0.92 21.73
CA LYS A 221 -1.99 1.17 23.08
C LYS A 221 -3.44 0.72 23.21
N GLU A 222 -4.31 1.13 22.30
CA GLU A 222 -5.73 0.75 22.29
C GLU A 222 -5.92 -0.76 22.08
N SER A 223 -5.17 -1.36 21.14
CA SER A 223 -5.20 -2.80 20.86
C SER A 223 -4.81 -3.63 22.09
N PHE A 224 -3.73 -3.25 22.78
CA PHE A 224 -3.27 -3.94 23.98
C PHE A 224 -4.30 -3.86 25.11
N TYR A 225 -4.88 -2.67 25.35
CA TYR A 225 -5.94 -2.54 26.34
C TYR A 225 -7.18 -3.37 25.96
N SER A 226 -7.57 -3.42 24.69
CA SER A 226 -8.71 -4.25 24.28
C SER A 226 -8.50 -5.74 24.61
N VAL A 227 -7.26 -6.24 24.53
CA VAL A 227 -6.93 -7.62 24.89
C VAL A 227 -6.90 -7.80 26.41
N MET A 228 -6.29 -6.86 27.15
CA MET A 228 -6.17 -6.92 28.61
C MET A 228 -7.53 -6.82 29.31
N ASP A 229 -8.41 -5.97 28.80
CA ASP A 229 -9.74 -5.71 29.35
C ASP A 229 -10.76 -6.77 28.87
N GLY A 230 -10.36 -7.68 27.99
CA GLY A 230 -11.23 -8.73 27.44
C GLY A 230 -12.30 -8.22 26.47
N THR A 231 -12.13 -7.02 25.91
CA THR A 231 -13.07 -6.39 24.97
C THR A 231 -12.71 -6.64 23.50
N ALA A 232 -11.56 -7.25 23.22
CA ALA A 232 -11.14 -7.57 21.86
C ALA A 232 -12.11 -8.56 21.19
N HIS A 233 -12.68 -8.16 20.04
CA HIS A 233 -13.56 -9.05 19.24
C HIS A 233 -12.84 -10.32 18.77
N SER A 234 -11.53 -10.22 18.50
CA SER A 234 -10.70 -11.34 18.08
C SER A 234 -9.24 -11.12 18.43
N VAL A 235 -8.77 -11.76 19.51
CA VAL A 235 -7.36 -11.71 19.93
C VAL A 235 -6.39 -12.11 18.80
N PRO A 236 -6.64 -13.18 18.01
CA PRO A 236 -5.77 -13.51 16.88
C PRO A 236 -5.62 -12.38 15.85
N VAL A 237 -6.72 -11.69 15.52
CA VAL A 237 -6.67 -10.54 14.59
C VAL A 237 -5.89 -9.39 15.21
N VAL A 238 -6.14 -9.06 16.47
CA VAL A 238 -5.38 -8.00 17.17
C VAL A 238 -3.87 -8.31 17.16
N MET A 239 -3.49 -9.53 17.51
CA MET A 239 -2.09 -9.96 17.51
C MET A 239 -1.46 -9.97 16.12
N TYR A 240 -2.24 -10.30 15.08
CA TYR A 240 -1.81 -10.20 13.69
C TYR A 240 -1.43 -8.76 13.33
N PHE A 241 -2.33 -7.80 13.59
CA PHE A 241 -2.08 -6.38 13.32
C PHE A 241 -0.91 -5.83 14.13
N ILE A 242 -0.75 -6.24 15.39
CA ILE A 242 0.40 -5.85 16.21
C ILE A 242 1.71 -6.33 15.56
N THR A 243 1.79 -7.62 15.26
CA THR A 243 2.99 -8.28 14.73
C THR A 243 3.38 -7.71 13.37
N PHE A 244 2.44 -7.69 12.43
CA PHE A 244 2.72 -7.26 11.07
C PHE A 244 2.79 -5.74 10.92
N GLY A 245 2.02 -5.01 11.72
CA GLY A 245 2.19 -3.55 11.83
C GLY A 245 3.56 -3.16 12.37
N PHE A 246 4.17 -4.00 13.22
CA PHE A 246 5.52 -3.74 13.74
C PHE A 246 6.54 -3.97 12.63
N ALA A 247 6.42 -5.08 11.91
CA ALA A 247 7.24 -5.37 10.75
C ALA A 247 7.15 -4.27 9.67
N LEU A 248 5.94 -3.79 9.37
CA LEU A 248 5.73 -2.68 8.43
C LEU A 248 6.36 -1.38 8.95
N THR A 249 6.27 -1.10 10.25
CA THR A 249 6.89 0.08 10.86
C THR A 249 8.41 0.03 10.73
N LEU A 250 9.04 -1.11 11.03
CA LEU A 250 10.48 -1.29 10.83
C LEU A 250 10.89 -1.11 9.36
N LEU A 251 10.05 -1.60 8.43
CA LEU A 251 10.29 -1.42 7.00
C LEU A 251 10.27 0.06 6.59
N GLN A 252 9.32 0.84 7.13
CA GLN A 252 9.28 2.29 6.90
C GLN A 252 10.55 2.98 7.43
N GLN A 253 11.04 2.59 8.62
CA GLN A 253 12.28 3.14 9.18
C GLN A 253 13.51 2.75 8.34
N TYR A 254 13.57 1.50 7.88
CA TYR A 254 14.64 1.05 6.99
C TYR A 254 14.72 1.86 5.69
N TRP A 255 13.57 2.13 5.06
CA TRP A 255 13.50 2.99 3.88
C TRP A 255 13.78 4.46 4.22
N GLY A 256 13.34 4.94 5.39
CA GLY A 256 13.65 6.28 5.89
C GLY A 256 15.15 6.52 6.02
N ILE A 257 15.90 5.54 6.55
CA ILE A 257 17.37 5.60 6.62
C ILE A 257 17.98 5.71 5.21
N LYS A 258 17.44 5.00 4.21
CA LYS A 258 17.93 5.12 2.82
C LYS A 258 17.67 6.51 2.24
N VAL A 259 16.50 7.08 2.51
CA VAL A 259 16.15 8.45 2.09
C VAL A 259 17.10 9.46 2.74
N LEU A 260 17.34 9.35 4.05
CA LEU A 260 18.27 10.24 4.76
C LEU A 260 19.71 10.11 4.23
N LYS A 261 20.17 8.89 3.93
CA LYS A 261 21.48 8.68 3.31
C LYS A 261 21.57 9.32 1.91
N ALA A 262 20.51 9.22 1.11
CA ALA A 262 20.47 9.84 -0.20
C ALA A 262 20.49 11.38 -0.11
N ILE A 263 19.78 11.98 0.85
CA ILE A 263 19.85 13.42 1.13
C ILE A 263 21.27 13.81 1.58
N GLY A 264 21.86 13.05 2.51
CA GLY A 264 23.21 13.31 3.01
C GLY A 264 24.28 13.29 1.92
N ALA A 265 24.18 12.36 0.97
CA ALA A 265 25.10 12.28 -0.18
C ALA A 265 25.00 13.51 -1.12
N ILE A 266 23.83 14.15 -1.20
CA ILE A 266 23.62 15.36 -2.00
C ILE A 266 24.18 16.59 -1.26
N LEU A 267 23.96 16.69 0.05
CA LEU A 267 24.37 17.85 0.86
C LEU A 267 25.86 17.84 1.21
N PHE A 268 26.45 16.65 1.36
CA PHE A 268 27.85 16.46 1.71
C PHE A 268 28.55 15.52 0.70
N PRO A 269 28.78 15.98 -0.54
CA PRO A 269 29.52 15.19 -1.52
C PRO A 269 30.90 14.86 -0.99
N SER A 270 31.33 13.61 -1.13
CA SER A 270 32.68 13.23 -0.70
C SER A 270 33.72 13.87 -1.64
N LYS A 271 34.91 14.21 -1.13
CA LYS A 271 35.98 14.82 -1.94
C LYS A 271 36.44 13.94 -3.12
N GLU A 272 36.15 12.64 -3.10
CA GLU A 272 36.51 11.70 -4.17
C GLU A 272 35.63 11.89 -5.43
N ASP A 273 34.39 12.39 -5.29
CA ASP A 273 33.46 12.60 -6.41
C ASP A 273 33.91 13.76 -7.34
N GLY A 274 34.74 14.69 -6.83
CA GLY A 274 35.33 15.79 -7.60
C GLY A 274 36.48 15.37 -8.52
N ALA A 275 37.13 14.23 -8.28
CA ALA A 275 38.25 13.75 -9.09
C ALA A 275 37.81 12.95 -10.33
N ALA A 276 36.61 12.34 -10.30
CA ALA A 276 36.06 11.57 -11.42
C ALA A 276 35.45 12.46 -12.53
N GLY A 277 35.00 13.67 -12.19
CA GLY A 277 34.44 14.63 -13.16
C GLY A 277 35.46 15.28 -14.09
N ASN A 278 36.75 15.32 -13.69
CA ASN A 278 37.80 16.01 -14.45
C ASN A 278 38.58 15.10 -15.42
N LYS A 279 38.16 13.84 -15.61
CA LYS A 279 38.81 12.89 -16.54
C LYS A 279 38.01 12.64 -17.84
N LYS A 280 36.94 13.40 -18.09
CA LYS A 280 36.14 13.33 -19.34
C LYS A 280 36.28 14.56 -20.24
N GLY A 281 37.31 15.37 -20.02
CA GLY A 281 37.66 16.51 -20.86
C GLY A 281 39.16 16.53 -21.15
N ASN A 282 39.60 15.61 -22.02
CA ASN A 282 40.78 15.73 -22.88
C ASN A 282 40.70 14.66 -23.96
#